data_AF-A0A916CJK2-F1
#
_entry.id   AF-A0A916CJK2-F1
#
_cell.length_a   1.000
_cell.length_b   1.000
_cell.length_c   1.000
_cell.angle_alpha   90.00
_cell.angle_beta   90.00
_cell.angle_gamma   90.00
#
_symmetry.space_group_name_H-M   'P 1'
#
loop_
_entity.id
_entity.type
_entity.pdbx_description
1 polymer ?
#
loop_
_entity_poly.entity_id
_entity_poly.type
_entity_poly.pdbx_seq_one_letter_code
_entity_poly.pdbx_strand_id
1 'polypeptide(L)'
;MLRLDQHRPGKNIKTQHDTAGGDHIVNIRQLLAVVTAAAAFGTAASANAALVTDCPVTAIVCYEYDNAQAAVALTGLPTRVGDDMQFTPASFLALSNGAGFVTAGPANFVFSRVWTPGGQEIASLTVNEEFDYEIVNGGDVRATLYMQARSNLVSSDSLSNLWSLPIAGDSGGPQIANLSGTLLTAANFVQAANDMRVTIQDTLRANAGAGQLAWIQKKFTLVTETVVPVPAAVWLLGSGLGLLGMARRRQLIG
;
A
#
# COMPACT_ATOMS: atom_id res chain seq x y z
N MET A 1 -28.93 -45.52 31.15
CA MET A 1 -29.87 -45.70 32.28
C MET A 1 -29.48 -44.69 33.35
N LEU A 2 -30.44 -43.86 33.81
CA LEU A 2 -30.29 -42.72 34.74
C LEU A 2 -29.56 -41.47 34.16
N ARG A 3 -29.98 -40.22 34.39
CA ARG A 3 -31.15 -39.65 35.07
C ARG A 3 -31.35 -38.22 34.57
N LEU A 4 -32.62 -37.83 34.43
CA LEU A 4 -33.16 -36.47 34.34
C LEU A 4 -32.66 -35.58 35.49
N ASP A 5 -32.52 -34.27 35.24
CA ASP A 5 -32.82 -33.12 36.14
C ASP A 5 -32.17 -31.84 35.57
N GLN A 6 -32.71 -30.62 35.64
CA GLN A 6 -34.04 -30.09 35.91
C GLN A 6 -34.07 -28.67 35.34
N HIS A 7 -35.26 -28.29 34.93
CA HIS A 7 -35.72 -26.99 34.46
C HIS A 7 -35.72 -25.93 35.58
N ARG A 8 -35.28 -24.70 35.31
CA ARG A 8 -35.65 -23.51 36.11
C ARG A 8 -35.99 -22.32 35.20
N PRO A 9 -37.27 -21.89 35.16
CA PRO A 9 -37.67 -20.62 34.60
C PRO A 9 -37.91 -19.57 35.70
N GLY A 10 -37.68 -18.30 35.34
CA GLY A 10 -38.36 -17.17 35.95
C GLY A 10 -37.46 -16.14 36.63
N LYS A 11 -37.47 -14.90 36.13
CA LYS A 11 -38.21 -13.83 36.82
C LYS A 11 -38.44 -12.63 35.90
N ASN A 12 -39.73 -12.35 35.67
CA ASN A 12 -40.23 -11.06 35.19
C ASN A 12 -39.95 -9.99 36.25
N ILE A 13 -39.39 -8.85 35.85
CA ILE A 13 -39.50 -7.59 36.59
C ILE A 13 -40.03 -6.54 35.62
N LYS A 14 -41.35 -6.34 35.66
CA LYS A 14 -41.99 -5.10 35.24
C LYS A 14 -42.05 -4.21 36.48
N THR A 15 -41.46 -3.03 36.42
CA THR A 15 -41.81 -1.93 37.32
C THR A 15 -42.15 -0.73 36.44
N GLN A 16 -43.45 -0.50 36.34
CA GLN A 16 -44.11 0.66 35.81
C GLN A 16 -43.91 1.82 36.79
N HIS A 17 -43.51 2.99 36.31
CA HIS A 17 -43.72 4.24 37.05
C HIS A 17 -44.18 5.31 36.07
N ASP A 18 -45.49 5.49 36.04
CA ASP A 18 -46.15 6.69 35.54
C ASP A 18 -45.85 7.84 36.51
N THR A 19 -45.43 8.99 36.00
CA THR A 19 -45.62 10.26 36.71
C THR A 19 -46.08 11.30 35.70
N ALA A 20 -47.34 11.70 35.87
CA ALA A 20 -48.01 12.75 35.15
C ALA A 20 -47.52 14.14 35.57
N GLY A 21 -47.73 15.10 34.66
CA GLY A 21 -48.21 16.43 35.02
C GLY A 21 -47.16 17.43 35.49
N GLY A 22 -46.80 18.35 34.60
CA GLY A 22 -45.98 19.51 34.92
C GLY A 22 -46.03 20.56 33.83
N ASP A 23 -47.20 21.19 33.65
CA ASP A 23 -47.37 22.44 32.92
C ASP A 23 -46.49 23.53 33.57
N HIS A 24 -45.44 23.98 32.90
CA HIS A 24 -44.80 25.25 33.24
C HIS A 24 -44.37 26.02 31.99
N ILE A 25 -45.25 26.95 31.61
CA ILE A 25 -44.95 28.36 31.30
C ILE A 25 -43.84 28.57 30.28
N VAL A 26 -44.28 28.70 29.03
CA VAL A 26 -43.55 29.30 27.93
C VAL A 26 -43.16 30.74 28.32
N ASN A 27 -41.88 30.94 28.63
CA ASN A 27 -41.31 32.25 28.94
C ASN A 27 -40.99 32.99 27.62
N ILE A 28 -42.03 33.63 27.06
CA ILE A 28 -41.92 34.63 25.99
C ILE A 28 -41.36 35.91 26.63
N ARG A 29 -40.04 36.13 26.50
CA ARG A 29 -39.31 37.43 26.52
C ARG A 29 -37.89 37.25 27.09
N GLN A 30 -36.99 36.76 26.26
CA GLN A 30 -35.57 37.19 26.22
C GLN A 30 -35.03 36.73 24.85
N LEU A 31 -35.27 37.54 23.83
CA LEU A 31 -34.28 38.48 23.26
C LEU A 31 -33.14 37.78 22.51
N LEU A 32 -33.28 37.78 21.19
CA LEU A 32 -32.23 37.87 20.17
C LEU A 32 -30.94 37.05 20.42
N ALA A 33 -30.95 35.81 19.92
CA ALA A 33 -29.75 35.26 19.30
C ALA A 33 -30.04 35.15 17.81
N VAL A 34 -29.51 36.10 17.04
CA VAL A 34 -29.53 36.14 15.58
C VAL A 34 -28.92 34.83 15.08
N VAL A 35 -29.72 34.02 14.39
CA VAL A 35 -29.26 32.84 13.66
C VAL A 35 -28.47 33.34 12.45
N THR A 36 -27.18 33.61 12.64
CA THR A 36 -26.22 33.72 11.55
C THR A 36 -25.90 32.30 11.08
N ALA A 37 -26.81 31.72 10.29
CA ALA A 37 -26.45 30.67 9.36
C ALA A 37 -25.59 31.30 8.27
N ALA A 38 -24.32 31.58 8.60
CA ALA A 38 -23.32 31.89 7.59
C ALA A 38 -23.19 30.63 6.74
N ALA A 39 -23.84 30.65 5.58
CA ALA A 39 -23.59 29.71 4.52
C ALA A 39 -22.10 29.82 4.16
N ALA A 40 -21.28 28.98 4.79
CA ALA A 40 -19.95 28.68 4.32
C ALA A 40 -20.13 27.92 3.00
N PHE A 41 -20.41 28.67 1.93
CA PHE A 41 -20.00 28.30 0.58
C PHE A 41 -18.47 28.33 0.58
N GLY A 42 -17.88 27.34 1.25
CA GLY A 42 -16.50 26.99 1.05
C GLY A 42 -16.40 26.67 -0.42
N THR A 43 -15.68 27.51 -1.16
CA THR A 43 -15.21 27.20 -2.49
C THR A 43 -14.43 25.89 -2.36
N ALA A 44 -15.09 24.77 -2.65
CA ALA A 44 -14.41 23.54 -2.95
C ALA A 44 -13.60 23.85 -4.21
N ALA A 45 -12.37 24.34 -4.01
CA ALA A 45 -11.40 24.43 -5.07
C ALA A 45 -11.35 23.01 -5.65
N SER A 46 -11.77 22.87 -6.90
CA SER A 46 -11.61 21.64 -7.63
C SER A 46 -10.13 21.30 -7.53
N ALA A 47 -9.81 20.26 -6.77
CA ALA A 47 -8.50 19.64 -6.84
C ALA A 47 -8.35 19.24 -8.31
N ASN A 48 -7.60 20.02 -9.06
CA ASN A 48 -7.42 19.78 -10.48
C ASN A 48 -6.58 18.50 -10.56
N ALA A 49 -7.23 17.39 -10.89
CA ALA A 49 -6.56 16.15 -11.27
C ALA A 49 -5.61 16.49 -12.42
N ALA A 50 -4.31 16.37 -12.14
CA ALA A 50 -3.28 16.58 -13.13
C ALA A 50 -2.50 15.28 -13.26
N LEU A 51 -2.38 14.82 -14.50
CA LEU A 51 -1.40 13.80 -14.83
C LEU A 51 -0.01 14.40 -14.61
N VAL A 52 0.74 13.76 -13.72
CA VAL A 52 2.14 14.07 -13.45
C VAL A 52 2.97 13.09 -14.25
N THR A 53 3.84 13.61 -15.09
CA THR A 53 4.87 12.86 -15.81
C THR A 53 6.22 13.19 -15.21
N ASP A 54 6.87 12.19 -14.61
CA ASP A 54 8.20 12.30 -14.05
C ASP A 54 9.21 11.51 -14.90
N CYS A 55 9.85 12.22 -15.82
CA CYS A 55 10.77 11.65 -16.81
C CYS A 55 11.94 12.62 -17.11
N PRO A 56 12.88 12.81 -16.17
CA PRO A 56 14.04 13.65 -16.43
C PRO A 56 14.91 13.01 -17.52
N VAL A 57 15.66 13.84 -18.26
CA VAL A 57 16.46 13.40 -19.42
C VAL A 57 17.52 12.34 -19.08
N THR A 58 17.88 12.21 -17.82
CA THR A 58 18.84 11.23 -17.31
C THR A 58 18.20 9.97 -16.74
N ALA A 59 16.86 9.90 -16.62
CA ALA A 59 16.20 8.73 -16.06
C ALA A 59 16.25 7.54 -17.01
N ILE A 60 16.47 6.36 -16.45
CA ILE A 60 16.30 5.10 -17.16
C ILE A 60 14.82 4.70 -17.11
N VAL A 61 14.16 4.96 -15.97
CA VAL A 61 12.74 4.66 -15.74
C VAL A 61 11.95 5.94 -15.50
N CYS A 62 10.86 6.08 -16.23
CA CYS A 62 9.92 7.20 -16.15
C CYS A 62 8.58 6.74 -15.56
N TYR A 63 7.91 7.68 -14.89
CA TYR A 63 6.65 7.43 -14.19
C TYR A 63 5.57 8.42 -14.64
N GLU A 64 4.34 7.94 -14.70
CA GLU A 64 3.15 8.75 -14.94
C GLU A 64 2.08 8.31 -13.96
N TYR A 65 1.45 9.27 -13.29
CA TYR A 65 0.38 9.03 -12.34
C TYR A 65 -0.54 10.25 -12.24
N ASP A 66 -1.78 10.03 -11.81
CA ASP A 66 -2.70 11.12 -11.47
C ASP A 66 -2.46 11.58 -10.02
N ASN A 67 -2.18 12.86 -9.81
CA ASN A 67 -1.91 13.40 -8.48
C ASN A 67 -3.18 13.66 -7.63
N ALA A 68 -4.37 13.46 -8.18
CA ALA A 68 -5.64 13.54 -7.46
C ALA A 68 -6.22 12.17 -7.09
N GLN A 69 -5.44 11.09 -7.22
CA GLN A 69 -5.86 9.76 -6.77
C GLN A 69 -6.18 9.77 -5.26
N ALA A 70 -7.26 9.10 -4.87
CA ALA A 70 -7.64 8.99 -3.46
C ALA A 70 -6.51 8.44 -2.57
N ALA A 71 -5.65 7.58 -3.12
CA ALA A 71 -4.48 7.04 -2.43
C ALA A 71 -3.47 8.12 -2.01
N VAL A 72 -3.37 9.25 -2.71
CA VAL A 72 -2.43 10.34 -2.39
C VAL A 72 -2.68 10.90 -0.99
N ALA A 73 -3.93 10.94 -0.53
CA ALA A 73 -4.24 11.35 0.84
C ALA A 73 -3.60 10.45 1.90
N LEU A 74 -3.38 9.17 1.56
CA LEU A 74 -2.84 8.15 2.45
C LEU A 74 -1.32 7.98 2.26
N THR A 75 -0.87 7.81 1.01
CA THR A 75 0.53 7.54 0.66
C THR A 75 1.40 8.79 0.49
N GLY A 76 0.79 9.98 0.43
CA GLY A 76 1.45 11.18 -0.06
C GLY A 76 1.71 11.11 -1.57
N LEU A 77 2.28 12.18 -2.11
CA LEU A 77 2.83 12.17 -3.48
C LEU A 77 4.22 11.51 -3.45
N PRO A 78 4.54 10.66 -4.43
CA PRO A 78 5.88 10.08 -4.51
C PRO A 78 6.92 11.14 -4.87
N THR A 79 8.12 10.96 -4.36
CA THR A 79 9.32 11.74 -4.69
C THR A 79 10.36 10.82 -5.31
N ARG A 80 10.94 11.21 -6.44
CA ARG A 80 12.00 10.46 -7.10
C ARG A 80 13.31 10.52 -6.33
N VAL A 81 13.97 9.37 -6.17
CA VAL A 81 15.36 9.24 -5.70
C VAL A 81 16.10 8.31 -6.65
N GLY A 82 16.89 8.86 -7.58
CA GLY A 82 17.46 8.08 -8.67
C GLY A 82 16.38 7.60 -9.64
N ASP A 83 16.29 6.29 -9.86
CA ASP A 83 15.22 5.67 -10.65
C ASP A 83 14.03 5.22 -9.78
N ASP A 84 14.11 5.34 -8.45
CA ASP A 84 13.11 4.84 -7.51
C ASP A 84 12.09 5.91 -7.13
N MET A 85 10.89 5.48 -6.74
CA MET A 85 9.82 6.34 -6.23
C MET A 85 9.63 6.11 -4.74
N GLN A 86 10.04 7.09 -3.93
CA GLN A 86 9.88 7.06 -2.49
C GLN A 86 8.54 7.69 -2.10
N PHE A 87 7.80 7.02 -1.23
CA PHE A 87 6.55 7.54 -0.68
C PHE A 87 6.79 7.98 0.76
N THR A 88 6.23 9.14 1.11
CA THR A 88 6.18 9.65 2.48
C THR A 88 4.72 9.70 2.90
N PRO A 89 4.17 8.60 3.45
CA PRO A 89 2.74 8.49 3.73
C PRO A 89 2.22 9.66 4.56
N ALA A 90 1.31 10.43 3.96
CA ALA A 90 0.64 11.53 4.62
C ALA A 90 -0.35 11.01 5.69
N SER A 91 -0.91 9.81 5.48
CA SER A 91 -1.70 9.13 6.49
C SER A 91 -1.80 7.62 6.28
N PHE A 92 -1.15 6.84 7.15
CA PHE A 92 -1.50 5.44 7.39
C PHE A 92 -1.20 5.02 8.81
N LEU A 93 -2.20 4.42 9.46
CA LEU A 93 -2.22 4.21 10.90
C LEU A 93 -3.40 3.29 11.26
N ALA A 94 -3.23 2.15 11.96
CA ALA A 94 -4.41 1.38 12.42
C ALA A 94 -4.26 0.94 13.87
N LEU A 95 -5.16 1.39 14.78
CA LEU A 95 -5.11 1.12 16.25
C LEU A 95 -6.21 0.14 16.52
N SER A 96 -6.02 -0.76 17.45
CA SER A 96 -7.15 -1.28 18.18
C SER A 96 -6.75 -1.40 19.62
N ASN A 97 -7.55 -0.80 20.49
CA ASN A 97 -7.60 -1.12 21.92
C ASN A 97 -8.99 -1.75 22.19
N GLY A 98 -9.43 -2.68 21.32
CA GLY A 98 -10.59 -3.58 21.47
C GLY A 98 -11.99 -2.96 21.23
N ALA A 99 -13.06 -3.73 20.99
CA ALA A 99 -13.22 -5.20 20.88
C ALA A 99 -13.43 -5.66 19.42
N GLY A 100 -12.60 -5.15 18.50
CA GLY A 100 -12.67 -5.56 17.11
C GLY A 100 -11.52 -5.05 16.26
N PHE A 101 -11.51 -5.50 15.02
CA PHE A 101 -10.54 -5.10 14.03
C PHE A 101 -10.77 -3.67 13.56
N VAL A 102 -9.69 -2.90 13.48
CA VAL A 102 -9.65 -1.61 12.81
C VAL A 102 -8.77 -1.75 11.58
N THR A 103 -9.16 -1.09 10.50
CA THR A 103 -8.47 -1.13 9.21
C THR A 103 -8.19 0.28 8.73
N ALA A 104 -6.96 0.49 8.25
CA ALA A 104 -6.58 1.66 7.47
C ALA A 104 -6.20 1.23 6.05
N GLY A 105 -6.74 1.94 5.07
CA GLY A 105 -6.71 1.54 3.66
C GLY A 105 -8.01 0.88 3.21
N PRO A 106 -8.03 0.32 1.98
CA PRO A 106 -6.89 0.20 1.07
C PRO A 106 -6.45 1.55 0.48
N ALA A 107 -5.15 1.84 0.42
CA ALA A 107 -4.67 2.88 -0.52
C ALA A 107 -4.23 2.21 -1.81
N ASN A 108 -4.93 2.53 -2.89
CA ASN A 108 -4.66 2.01 -4.22
C ASN A 108 -3.94 3.07 -5.04
N PHE A 109 -2.60 3.08 -4.98
CA PHE A 109 -1.81 3.99 -5.80
C PHE A 109 -1.54 3.36 -7.16
N VAL A 110 -1.85 4.08 -8.23
CA VAL A 110 -1.69 3.62 -9.60
C VAL A 110 -0.74 4.54 -10.35
N PHE A 111 0.33 3.95 -10.87
CA PHE A 111 1.06 4.53 -11.99
C PHE A 111 0.36 4.10 -13.27
N SER A 112 -0.15 5.06 -14.05
CA SER A 112 -0.71 4.79 -15.38
C SER A 112 0.37 4.21 -16.30
N ARG A 113 1.61 4.69 -16.13
CA ARG A 113 2.78 4.20 -16.87
C ARG A 113 4.01 4.18 -15.98
N VAL A 114 4.72 3.06 -16.01
CA VAL A 114 6.11 2.88 -15.60
C VAL A 114 6.81 2.35 -16.82
N TRP A 115 7.72 3.14 -17.41
CA TRP A 115 8.31 2.81 -18.71
C TRP A 115 9.77 3.23 -18.81
N THR A 116 10.49 2.62 -19.75
CA THR A 116 11.86 3.02 -20.08
C THR A 116 11.88 3.72 -21.44
N PRO A 117 12.30 4.98 -21.55
CA PRO A 117 12.34 5.68 -22.84
C PRO A 117 13.28 5.03 -23.86
N GLY A 118 14.36 4.38 -23.40
CA GLY A 118 15.31 3.66 -24.24
C GLY A 118 14.88 2.22 -24.60
N GLY A 119 13.70 1.79 -24.16
CA GLY A 119 13.15 0.46 -24.43
C GLY A 119 13.80 -0.69 -23.66
N GLN A 120 14.62 -0.39 -22.64
CA GLN A 120 15.19 -1.39 -21.74
C GLN A 120 14.09 -2.18 -21.04
N GLU A 121 14.33 -3.46 -20.79
CA GLU A 121 13.36 -4.26 -20.07
C GLU A 121 13.45 -3.97 -18.56
N ILE A 122 12.31 -3.71 -17.92
CA ILE A 122 12.22 -3.65 -16.46
C ILE A 122 12.21 -5.09 -15.95
N ALA A 123 13.29 -5.48 -15.28
CA ALA A 123 13.54 -6.81 -14.76
C ALA A 123 12.54 -7.16 -13.65
N SER A 124 12.41 -6.23 -12.71
CA SER A 124 11.60 -6.41 -11.51
C SER A 124 11.03 -5.08 -11.01
N LEU A 125 9.90 -5.18 -10.31
CA LEU A 125 9.34 -4.12 -9.49
C LEU A 125 9.35 -4.60 -8.05
N THR A 126 9.98 -3.86 -7.15
CA THR A 126 10.03 -4.21 -5.72
C THR A 126 9.43 -3.08 -4.89
N VAL A 127 8.48 -3.38 -4.03
CA VAL A 127 8.02 -2.45 -2.99
C VAL A 127 8.61 -2.89 -1.66
N ASN A 128 9.33 -1.99 -1.01
CA ASN A 128 9.89 -2.18 0.32
C ASN A 128 9.12 -1.30 1.31
N GLU A 129 8.52 -1.93 2.32
CA GLU A 129 7.72 -1.29 3.34
C GLU A 129 8.35 -1.46 4.71
N GLU A 130 8.27 -0.40 5.50
CA GLU A 130 8.60 -0.38 6.91
C GLU A 130 7.36 0.05 7.69
N PHE A 131 7.11 -0.58 8.84
CA PHE A 131 6.07 -0.15 9.74
C PHE A 131 6.49 -0.23 11.20
N ASP A 132 6.10 0.81 11.93
CA ASP A 132 6.15 0.89 13.37
C ASP A 132 4.94 0.13 13.93
N TYR A 133 5.12 -0.70 14.95
CA TYR A 133 4.03 -1.41 15.60
C TYR A 133 4.23 -1.58 17.11
N GLU A 134 3.12 -1.73 17.83
CA GLU A 134 3.11 -2.12 19.24
C GLU A 134 1.86 -2.95 19.52
N ILE A 135 2.02 -4.06 20.25
CA ILE A 135 0.91 -4.89 20.73
C ILE A 135 1.09 -5.09 22.23
N VAL A 136 0.09 -4.70 23.03
CA VAL A 136 0.16 -4.77 24.50
C VAL A 136 -0.80 -5.84 25.02
N ASN A 137 -0.25 -6.78 25.79
CA ASN A 137 -0.99 -7.87 26.42
C ASN A 137 -1.85 -8.70 25.43
N GLY A 138 -1.34 -8.89 24.20
CA GLY A 138 -1.94 -9.72 23.16
C GLY A 138 -2.76 -8.97 22.11
N GLY A 139 -3.21 -9.70 21.09
CA GLY A 139 -3.83 -9.14 19.89
C GLY A 139 -3.03 -9.48 18.63
N ASP A 140 -3.36 -8.84 17.52
CA ASP A 140 -2.64 -8.95 16.26
C ASP A 140 -2.64 -7.64 15.46
N VAL A 141 -1.55 -7.45 14.72
CA VAL A 141 -1.45 -6.46 13.66
C VAL A 141 -1.09 -7.15 12.34
N ARG A 142 -1.51 -6.56 11.24
CA ARG A 142 -1.26 -7.09 9.90
C ARG A 142 -1.00 -5.98 8.91
N ALA A 143 0.11 -6.09 8.18
CA ALA A 143 0.34 -5.37 6.95
C ALA A 143 0.03 -6.29 5.76
N THR A 144 -0.60 -5.75 4.73
CA THR A 144 -0.86 -6.44 3.47
C THR A 144 -0.49 -5.52 2.31
N LEU A 145 0.32 -6.05 1.40
CA LEU A 145 0.76 -5.42 0.17
C LEU A 145 0.22 -6.26 -0.99
N TYR A 146 -0.56 -5.64 -1.86
CA TYR A 146 -0.91 -6.19 -3.16
C TYR A 146 -0.20 -5.37 -4.23
N MET A 147 0.46 -6.05 -5.16
CA MET A 147 1.01 -5.41 -6.35
C MET A 147 0.43 -6.05 -7.60
N GLN A 148 0.23 -5.24 -8.63
CA GLN A 148 -0.08 -5.70 -9.97
C GLN A 148 0.69 -4.88 -11.00
N ALA A 149 1.37 -5.58 -11.90
CA ALA A 149 1.91 -5.04 -13.13
C ALA A 149 1.07 -5.54 -14.31
N ARG A 150 0.77 -4.65 -15.24
CA ARG A 150 0.09 -5.00 -16.51
C ARG A 150 0.73 -4.24 -17.65
N SER A 151 1.14 -4.96 -18.69
CA SER A 151 1.70 -4.34 -19.89
C SER A 151 0.68 -3.40 -20.54
N ASN A 152 1.14 -2.23 -20.95
CA ASN A 152 0.37 -1.31 -21.78
C ASN A 152 0.45 -1.68 -23.28
N LEU A 153 1.34 -2.61 -23.63
CA LEU A 153 1.58 -3.06 -25.01
C LEU A 153 0.82 -4.36 -25.33
N VAL A 154 0.77 -5.28 -24.37
CA VAL A 154 0.18 -6.62 -24.53
C VAL A 154 -0.79 -6.92 -23.41
N SER A 155 -2.09 -7.00 -23.74
CA SER A 155 -3.14 -7.13 -22.74
C SER A 155 -3.11 -8.44 -21.92
N SER A 156 -2.47 -9.50 -22.43
CA SER A 156 -2.28 -10.79 -21.76
C SER A 156 -1.13 -10.78 -20.75
N ASP A 157 -0.21 -9.84 -20.85
CA ASP A 157 0.92 -9.72 -19.93
C ASP A 157 0.46 -8.98 -18.67
N SER A 158 0.19 -9.75 -17.63
CA SER A 158 -0.12 -9.25 -16.30
C SER A 158 0.42 -10.19 -15.23
N LEU A 159 0.93 -9.59 -14.16
CA LEU A 159 1.44 -10.30 -13.01
C LEU A 159 0.93 -9.58 -11.76
N SER A 160 0.42 -10.34 -10.79
CA SER A 160 0.00 -9.80 -9.50
C SER A 160 0.35 -10.76 -8.39
N ASN A 161 0.62 -10.22 -7.21
CA ASN A 161 0.87 -11.02 -6.03
C ASN A 161 0.41 -10.27 -4.76
N LEU A 162 0.20 -11.02 -3.69
CA LEU A 162 -0.22 -10.53 -2.38
C LEU A 162 0.79 -11.01 -1.34
N TRP A 163 1.37 -10.08 -0.61
CA TRP A 163 2.23 -10.35 0.54
C TRP A 163 1.55 -9.87 1.82
N SER A 164 1.70 -10.63 2.90
CA SER A 164 1.12 -10.27 4.19
C SER A 164 2.08 -10.63 5.32
N LEU A 165 2.21 -9.72 6.28
CA LEU A 165 2.92 -9.97 7.52
C LEU A 165 1.93 -9.89 8.70
N PRO A 166 1.46 -11.02 9.23
CA PRO A 166 0.74 -11.07 10.49
C PRO A 166 1.73 -11.12 11.67
N ILE A 167 1.52 -10.27 12.67
CA ILE A 167 2.26 -10.26 13.93
C ILE A 167 1.25 -10.33 15.07
N ALA A 168 1.47 -11.21 16.05
CA ALA A 168 0.55 -11.42 17.17
C ALA A 168 1.32 -11.61 18.48
N GLY A 169 0.63 -11.38 19.61
CA GLY A 169 1.21 -11.52 20.95
C GLY A 169 1.49 -10.17 21.60
N ASP A 170 2.40 -10.13 22.57
CA ASP A 170 2.91 -8.89 23.16
C ASP A 170 4.26 -8.56 22.50
N SER A 171 4.41 -7.32 22.03
CA SER A 171 5.65 -6.87 21.38
C SER A 171 6.72 -6.40 22.37
N GLY A 172 6.38 -6.27 23.66
CA GLY A 172 7.28 -5.75 24.70
C GLY A 172 7.61 -4.27 24.55
N GLY A 173 6.77 -3.51 23.82
CA GLY A 173 6.95 -2.10 23.48
C GLY A 173 6.98 -1.84 21.96
N PRO A 174 7.29 -0.60 21.53
CA PRO A 174 7.37 -0.24 20.11
C PRO A 174 8.46 -1.00 19.37
N GLN A 175 8.11 -1.54 18.20
CA GLN A 175 8.96 -2.33 17.32
C GLN A 175 8.85 -1.84 15.88
N ILE A 176 9.84 -2.22 15.06
CA ILE A 176 9.83 -1.99 13.62
C ILE A 176 9.77 -3.35 12.93
N ALA A 177 8.96 -3.45 11.87
CA ALA A 177 8.92 -4.61 10.99
C ALA A 177 8.88 -4.17 9.53
N ASN A 178 9.30 -5.09 8.64
CA ASN A 178 9.40 -4.82 7.21
C ASN A 178 8.59 -5.84 6.42
N LEU A 179 7.98 -5.38 5.32
CA LEU A 179 7.34 -6.21 4.31
C LEU A 179 7.92 -5.83 2.95
N SER A 180 8.35 -6.81 2.17
CA SER A 180 8.84 -6.58 0.81
C SER A 180 8.09 -7.48 -0.17
N GLY A 181 7.70 -6.92 -1.30
CA GLY A 181 7.05 -7.63 -2.39
C GLY A 181 7.76 -7.34 -3.70
N THR A 182 8.03 -8.38 -4.49
CA THR A 182 8.71 -8.28 -5.78
C THR A 182 7.91 -8.96 -6.89
N LEU A 183 7.69 -8.24 -7.99
CA LEU A 183 7.18 -8.77 -9.25
C LEU A 183 8.33 -8.92 -10.25
N LEU A 184 8.62 -10.14 -10.70
CA LEU A 184 9.66 -10.43 -11.69
C LEU A 184 9.08 -10.31 -13.11
N THR A 185 8.90 -9.07 -13.59
CA THR A 185 8.19 -8.78 -14.84
C THR A 185 8.87 -9.39 -16.08
N ALA A 186 10.20 -9.28 -16.20
CA ALA A 186 10.94 -9.83 -17.35
C ALA A 186 10.85 -11.37 -17.46
N ALA A 187 10.69 -12.06 -16.32
CA ALA A 187 10.58 -13.51 -16.31
C ALA A 187 9.16 -14.01 -16.64
N ASN A 188 8.14 -13.15 -16.55
CA ASN A 188 6.72 -13.55 -16.63
C ASN A 188 6.00 -12.95 -17.83
N PHE A 189 6.46 -11.82 -18.39
CA PHE A 189 5.86 -11.22 -19.56
C PHE A 189 6.35 -11.92 -20.83
N VAL A 190 5.49 -12.02 -21.84
CA VAL A 190 5.86 -12.60 -23.14
C VAL A 190 6.69 -11.60 -23.95
N GLN A 191 6.45 -10.30 -23.75
CA GLN A 191 7.25 -9.22 -24.33
C GLN A 191 8.07 -8.49 -23.27
N ALA A 192 9.06 -7.72 -23.73
CA ALA A 192 9.87 -6.89 -22.86
C ALA A 192 8.97 -5.96 -22.02
N ALA A 193 9.09 -6.06 -20.70
CA ALA A 193 8.34 -5.24 -19.75
C ALA A 193 8.88 -3.80 -19.70
N ASN A 194 8.66 -3.01 -20.75
CA ASN A 194 9.24 -1.66 -20.90
C ASN A 194 8.21 -0.52 -20.89
N ASP A 195 6.91 -0.83 -20.85
CA ASP A 195 5.81 0.12 -20.59
C ASP A 195 4.62 -0.63 -19.95
N MET A 196 4.34 -0.31 -18.68
CA MET A 196 3.32 -1.00 -17.91
C MET A 196 2.57 -0.09 -16.96
N ARG A 197 1.31 -0.43 -16.69
CA ARG A 197 0.56 0.09 -15.56
C ARG A 197 0.95 -0.68 -14.30
N VAL A 198 1.24 0.03 -13.22
CA VAL A 198 1.60 -0.55 -11.92
C VAL A 198 0.60 -0.10 -10.87
N THR A 199 0.02 -1.04 -10.15
CA THR A 199 -0.88 -0.80 -9.01
C THR A 199 -0.23 -1.32 -7.75
N ILE A 200 -0.19 -0.48 -6.72
CA ILE A 200 0.25 -0.81 -5.36
C ILE A 200 -0.95 -0.59 -4.46
N GLN A 201 -1.35 -1.62 -3.73
CA GLN A 201 -2.44 -1.56 -2.78
C GLN A 201 -1.97 -1.97 -1.40
N ASP A 202 -2.17 -1.06 -0.45
CA ASP A 202 -1.74 -1.23 0.92
C ASP A 202 -2.90 -1.27 1.88
N THR A 203 -2.90 -2.24 2.79
CA THR A 203 -3.90 -2.35 3.85
C THR A 203 -3.24 -2.70 5.17
N LEU A 204 -3.58 -1.91 6.18
CA LEU A 204 -3.15 -2.06 7.57
C LEU A 204 -4.35 -2.51 8.40
N ARG A 205 -4.18 -3.52 9.25
CA ARG A 205 -5.22 -3.98 10.18
C ARG A 205 -4.65 -4.22 11.58
N ALA A 206 -5.38 -3.81 12.61
CA ALA A 206 -5.00 -4.01 14.01
C ALA A 206 -6.18 -4.50 14.86
N ASN A 207 -5.90 -5.29 15.89
CA ASN A 207 -6.86 -5.87 16.81
C ASN A 207 -6.23 -6.14 18.19
N ALA A 208 -6.61 -5.40 19.22
CA ALA A 208 -6.08 -5.63 20.57
C ALA A 208 -6.70 -6.84 21.26
N GLY A 209 -5.88 -7.49 22.09
CA GLY A 209 -6.31 -8.46 23.09
C GLY A 209 -6.76 -7.82 24.41
N ALA A 210 -6.71 -8.62 25.48
CA ALA A 210 -7.11 -8.21 26.82
C ALA A 210 -6.02 -7.36 27.50
N GLY A 211 -5.97 -6.06 27.16
CA GLY A 211 -5.32 -5.04 27.98
C GLY A 211 -4.24 -4.16 27.34
N GLN A 212 -4.54 -3.18 26.50
CA GLN A 212 -5.05 -3.25 25.13
C GLN A 212 -4.15 -2.25 24.39
N LEU A 213 -3.39 -2.66 23.41
CA LEU A 213 -2.92 -1.78 22.33
C LEU A 213 -2.60 -2.69 21.16
N ALA A 214 -2.93 -2.26 19.97
CA ALA A 214 -2.44 -2.84 18.74
C ALA A 214 -2.34 -1.67 17.77
N TRP A 215 -1.17 -1.14 17.46
CA TRP A 215 -1.03 -0.02 16.52
C TRP A 215 -0.10 -0.41 15.40
N ILE A 216 -0.31 0.17 14.23
CA ILE A 216 0.62 0.10 13.09
C ILE A 216 0.66 1.45 12.39
N GLN A 217 1.81 1.85 11.86
CA GLN A 217 2.02 3.06 11.06
C GLN A 217 3.05 2.74 9.97
N LYS A 218 2.94 3.29 8.76
CA LYS A 218 3.63 2.78 7.55
C LYS A 218 4.46 3.82 6.80
N LYS A 219 5.53 3.35 6.15
CA LYS A 219 6.36 4.02 5.14
C LYS A 219 6.72 3.01 4.03
N PHE A 220 6.89 3.44 2.77
CA PHE A 220 7.36 2.53 1.72
C PHE A 220 8.06 3.22 0.54
N THR A 221 8.82 2.43 -0.22
CA THR A 221 9.53 2.84 -1.43
C THR A 221 9.26 1.83 -2.54
N LEU A 222 8.98 2.30 -3.75
CA LEU A 222 8.97 1.50 -4.98
C LEU A 222 10.35 1.60 -5.64
N VAL A 223 10.97 0.44 -5.84
CA VAL A 223 12.25 0.24 -6.51
C VAL A 223 12.01 -0.43 -7.85
N THR A 224 12.65 0.07 -8.90
CA THR A 224 12.58 -0.51 -10.24
C THR A 224 13.94 -0.94 -10.72
N GLU A 225 14.08 -2.21 -11.06
CA GLU A 225 15.33 -2.74 -11.60
C GLU A 225 15.19 -2.93 -13.10
N THR A 226 16.14 -2.42 -13.87
CA THR A 226 16.19 -2.63 -15.33
C THR A 226 17.30 -3.59 -15.70
N VAL A 227 17.05 -4.43 -16.70
CA VAL A 227 18.12 -5.20 -17.34
C VAL A 227 18.83 -4.26 -18.30
N VAL A 228 20.06 -3.90 -17.99
CA VAL A 228 20.93 -3.25 -18.97
C VAL A 228 21.39 -4.34 -19.94
N PRO A 229 21.03 -4.27 -21.23
CA PRO A 229 21.50 -5.25 -22.19
C PRO A 229 23.03 -5.24 -22.18
N VAL A 230 23.65 -6.38 -21.91
CA VAL A 230 25.11 -6.50 -22.03
C VAL A 230 25.44 -6.13 -23.46
N PRO A 231 26.31 -5.12 -23.71
CA PRO A 231 26.60 -4.69 -25.06
C PRO A 231 27.02 -5.91 -25.90
N ALA A 232 26.50 -6.02 -27.13
CA ALA A 232 26.90 -7.09 -28.05
C ALA A 232 28.42 -7.19 -28.21
N ALA A 233 29.13 -6.07 -27.97
CA ALA A 233 30.58 -6.01 -27.85
C ALA A 233 31.19 -7.03 -26.89
N VAL A 234 30.55 -7.38 -25.76
CA VAL A 234 31.08 -8.41 -24.83
C VAL A 234 31.03 -9.80 -25.48
N TRP A 235 29.93 -10.12 -26.16
CA TRP A 235 29.81 -11.39 -26.90
C TRP A 235 30.75 -11.44 -28.11
N LEU A 236 30.89 -10.33 -28.83
CA LEU A 236 31.82 -10.21 -29.96
C LEU A 236 33.27 -10.29 -29.50
N LEU A 237 33.62 -9.64 -28.38
CA LEU A 237 34.95 -9.71 -27.79
C LEU A 237 35.24 -11.14 -27.30
N GLY A 238 34.29 -11.76 -26.59
CA GLY A 238 34.40 -13.15 -26.15
C GLY A 238 34.58 -14.11 -27.32
N SER A 239 33.78 -13.95 -28.38
CA SER A 239 33.89 -14.76 -29.60
C SER A 239 35.21 -14.53 -30.34
N GLY A 240 35.64 -13.27 -30.44
CA GLY A 240 36.91 -12.88 -31.08
C GLY A 240 38.13 -13.44 -30.35
N LEU A 241 38.15 -13.38 -29.01
CA LEU A 241 39.20 -13.98 -28.19
C LEU A 241 39.20 -15.51 -28.29
N GLY A 242 38.02 -16.14 -28.32
CA GLY A 242 37.89 -17.58 -28.53
C GLY A 242 38.50 -18.04 -29.87
N LEU A 243 38.20 -17.31 -30.95
CA LEU A 243 38.76 -17.59 -32.27
C LEU A 243 40.28 -17.38 -32.32
N LEU A 244 40.79 -16.30 -31.73
CA LEU A 244 42.24 -16.04 -31.63
C LEU A 244 42.97 -17.11 -30.82
N GLY A 245 42.36 -17.60 -29.74
CA GLY A 245 42.89 -18.71 -28.94
C GLY A 245 42.98 -20.01 -29.74
N MET A 246 41.95 -20.35 -30.52
CA MET A 246 41.98 -21.52 -31.41
C MET A 246 43.02 -21.40 -32.52
N ALA A 247 43.17 -20.20 -33.11
CA ALA A 247 44.15 -19.95 -34.15
C ALA A 247 45.59 -20.18 -33.65
N ARG A 248 45.93 -19.70 -32.44
CA ARG A 248 47.24 -19.94 -31.83
C ARG A 248 47.51 -21.41 -31.54
N ARG A 249 46.50 -22.18 -31.13
CA ARG A 249 46.67 -23.61 -30.84
C ARG A 249 47.03 -24.43 -32.09
N ARG A 250 46.50 -24.05 -33.25
CA ARG A 250 46.83 -24.73 -34.53
C ARG A 250 48.27 -24.49 -34.96
N GLN A 251 48.87 -23.36 -34.61
CA GLN A 251 50.26 -23.03 -34.95
C GLN A 251 51.30 -23.78 -34.11
N LEU A 252 50.91 -24.36 -32.97
CA LEU A 252 51.83 -25.10 -32.09
C LEU A 252 51.85 -26.61 -32.36
N ILE A 253 50.96 -27.12 -33.23
CA ILE A 253 50.79 -28.56 -33.50
C ILE A 253 51.23 -28.93 -34.93
N GLY A 254 51.58 -27.96 -35.77
CA GLY A 254 52.17 -28.17 -37.11
C GLY A 254 53.61 -27.70 -37.15
#